data_AF-A0A3R7FSL3-F1
#
_entry.id   AF-A0A3R7FSL3-F1
#
_cell.length_a   1.000
_cell.length_b   1.000
_cell.length_c   1.000
_cell.angle_alpha   90.00
_cell.angle_beta   90.00
_cell.angle_gamma   90.00
#
_symmetry.space_group_name_H-M   'P 1'
#
loop_
_entity.id
_entity.type
_entity.pdbx_description
1 polymer ?
#
loop_
_entity_poly.entity_id
_entity_poly.type
_entity_poly.pdbx_seq_one_letter_code
_entity_poly.pdbx_strand_id
1 'polypeptide(L)'
;MRTENLLRGLLLLASLIILLWILSFVEVNVTSGLSLFSMIGNRTYVDKPIYPMRINASQIPIGETWTFIYQLNKGSRYHIYFMGDWIGTKTDYDV
;
A
#
# COMPACT_ATOMS: atom_id res chain seq x y z
N MET A 1 -51.82 -4.90 18.77
CA MET A 1 -51.25 -3.54 18.90
C MET A 1 -50.04 -3.41 19.82
N ARG A 2 -50.13 -3.60 21.15
CA ARG A 2 -48.97 -3.35 22.06
C ARG A 2 -47.83 -4.37 21.92
N THR A 3 -48.15 -5.66 21.76
CA THR A 3 -47.17 -6.76 21.61
C THR A 3 -46.46 -6.76 20.26
N GLU A 4 -47.14 -6.36 19.18
CA GLU A 4 -46.55 -6.26 17.84
C GLU A 4 -45.54 -5.11 17.75
N ASN A 5 -45.80 -4.01 18.45
CA ASN A 5 -44.87 -2.88 18.54
C ASN A 5 -43.62 -3.24 19.36
N LEU A 6 -43.78 -4.05 20.41
CA LEU A 6 -42.66 -4.59 21.19
C LEU A 6 -41.81 -5.55 20.35
N LEU A 7 -42.44 -6.45 19.59
CA LEU A 7 -41.75 -7.38 18.71
C LEU A 7 -40.96 -6.64 17.61
N ARG A 8 -41.58 -5.62 16.98
CA ARG A 8 -40.90 -4.77 15.98
C ARG A 8 -39.71 -4.03 16.59
N GLY A 9 -39.83 -3.52 17.81
CA GLY A 9 -38.73 -2.86 18.52
C GLY A 9 -37.54 -3.81 18.76
N LEU A 10 -37.80 -5.05 19.17
CA LEU A 10 -36.77 -6.06 19.38
C LEU A 10 -36.06 -6.45 18.06
N LEU A 11 -36.80 -6.58 16.97
CA LEU A 11 -36.24 -6.88 15.65
C LEU A 11 -35.32 -5.77 15.14
N LEU A 12 -35.71 -4.50 15.34
CA LEU A 12 -34.88 -3.35 14.96
C LEU A 12 -33.60 -3.29 15.80
N LEU A 13 -33.70 -3.56 17.10
CA LEU A 13 -32.54 -3.59 17.99
C LEU A 13 -31.56 -4.71 17.61
N ALA A 14 -32.06 -5.91 17.31
CA ALA A 14 -31.23 -7.02 16.85
C ALA A 14 -30.53 -6.68 15.52
N SER A 15 -31.23 -6.05 14.57
CA SER A 15 -30.63 -5.61 13.31
C SER A 15 -29.54 -4.56 13.50
N LEU A 16 -29.71 -3.63 14.45
CA LEU A 16 -28.70 -2.62 14.76
C LEU A 16 -27.44 -3.26 15.37
N ILE A 17 -27.62 -4.22 16.28
CA ILE A 17 -26.51 -4.97 16.89
C ILE A 17 -25.73 -5.74 15.83
N ILE A 18 -26.41 -6.42 14.90
CA ILE A 18 -25.76 -7.14 13.80
C ILE A 18 -24.96 -6.18 12.92
N LEU A 19 -25.52 -5.01 12.57
CA LEU A 19 -24.84 -4.00 11.77
C LEU A 19 -23.57 -3.45 12.46
N LEU A 20 -23.66 -3.14 13.75
CA LEU A 20 -22.54 -2.70 14.58
C LEU A 20 -21.44 -3.76 14.67
N TRP A 21 -21.83 -5.03 14.70
CA TRP A 21 -20.89 -6.14 14.72
C TRP A 21 -20.15 -6.27 13.40
N ILE A 22 -20.88 -6.20 12.27
CA ILE A 22 -20.27 -6.20 10.93
C ILE A 22 -19.28 -5.03 10.77
N LEU A 23 -19.64 -3.82 11.22
CA LEU A 23 -18.72 -2.68 11.17
C LEU A 23 -17.45 -2.89 12.01
N SER A 24 -17.57 -3.54 13.17
CA SER A 24 -16.42 -3.85 14.03
C SER A 24 -15.47 -4.88 13.42
N PHE A 25 -15.98 -5.76 12.54
CA PHE A 25 -15.19 -6.76 11.82
C PHE A 25 -14.66 -6.28 10.47
N VAL A 26 -14.97 -5.05 10.05
CA VAL A 26 -14.24 -4.44 8.94
C VAL A 26 -12.84 -4.10 9.44
N GLU A 27 -11.94 -5.08 9.32
CA GLU A 27 -10.50 -4.81 9.31
C GLU A 27 -10.23 -3.93 8.09
N VAL A 28 -10.12 -2.62 8.34
CA VAL A 28 -9.36 -1.78 7.43
C VAL A 28 -7.93 -2.29 7.54
N ASN A 29 -7.49 -3.04 6.52
CA ASN A 29 -6.07 -3.36 6.33
C ASN A 29 -5.33 -2.05 6.08
N VAL A 30 -5.08 -1.28 7.13
CA VAL A 30 -4.01 -0.30 7.15
C VAL A 30 -2.76 -1.15 7.07
N THR A 31 -2.14 -1.17 5.90
CA THR A 31 -0.81 -1.75 5.71
C THR A 31 0.14 -1.05 6.69
N SER A 32 0.30 -1.64 7.86
CA SER A 32 1.13 -1.23 8.99
C SER A 32 2.60 -1.50 8.65
N GLY A 33 3.06 -0.84 7.59
CA GLY A 33 4.40 -0.98 7.04
C GLY A 33 4.73 0.08 6.01
N LEU A 34 3.96 1.18 5.93
CA LEU A 34 4.38 2.32 5.11
C LEU A 34 5.52 3.02 5.83
N SER A 35 6.73 2.55 5.55
CA SER A 35 8.01 3.15 5.89
C SER A 35 7.90 4.68 5.85
N LEU A 36 7.86 5.30 7.03
CA LEU A 36 7.96 6.74 7.19
C LEU A 36 9.23 7.30 6.54
N PHE A 37 10.25 6.46 6.35
CA PHE A 37 11.49 6.78 5.64
C PHE A 37 11.32 6.87 4.12
N SER A 38 10.34 6.18 3.52
CA SER A 38 10.08 6.23 2.08
C SER A 38 9.40 7.53 1.62
N MET A 39 8.96 8.40 2.53
CA MET A 39 8.20 9.59 2.15
C MET A 39 9.05 10.81 1.77
N ILE A 40 10.33 10.87 2.18
CA ILE A 40 11.21 12.01 1.93
C ILE A 40 12.16 11.67 0.77
N GLY A 41 12.09 12.42 -0.33
CA GLY A 41 12.94 12.22 -1.50
C GLY A 41 12.21 12.41 -2.83
N ASN A 42 12.97 12.39 -3.93
CA ASN A 42 12.43 12.52 -5.27
C ASN A 42 11.72 11.23 -5.71
N ARG A 43 10.72 11.36 -6.59
CA ARG A 43 9.90 10.24 -7.04
C ARG A 43 9.77 10.22 -8.55
N THR A 44 9.75 9.03 -9.12
CA THR A 44 9.46 8.81 -10.54
C THR A 44 8.42 7.72 -10.68
N TYR A 45 7.30 8.06 -11.32
CA TYR A 45 6.29 7.09 -11.73
C TYR A 45 6.73 6.47 -13.05
N VAL A 46 6.73 5.14 -13.11
CA VAL A 46 7.15 4.39 -14.28
C VAL A 46 5.94 3.66 -14.85
N ASP A 47 5.55 4.07 -16.06
CA ASP A 47 4.31 3.63 -16.70
C ASP A 47 4.32 2.15 -17.10
N LYS A 48 5.50 1.56 -17.34
CA LYS A 48 5.64 0.17 -17.79
C LYS A 48 6.67 -0.59 -16.94
N PRO A 49 6.25 -1.56 -16.11
CA PRO A 49 7.15 -2.32 -15.24
C PRO A 49 8.10 -3.29 -15.97
N ILE A 50 7.99 -3.40 -17.30
CA ILE A 50 8.75 -4.36 -18.11
C ILE A 50 9.95 -3.69 -18.81
N TYR A 51 10.05 -2.36 -18.77
CA TYR A 51 11.17 -1.65 -19.39
C TYR A 51 12.25 -1.31 -18.36
N PRO A 52 13.54 -1.60 -18.63
CA PRO A 52 14.61 -1.26 -17.70
C PRO A 52 14.66 0.24 -17.44
N MET A 53 14.61 0.64 -16.17
CA MET A 53 14.82 2.03 -15.78
C MET A 53 16.31 2.33 -15.76
N ARG A 54 16.75 3.23 -16.64
CA ARG A 54 18.13 3.71 -16.63
C ARG A 54 18.25 4.90 -15.69
N ILE A 55 19.09 4.74 -14.66
CA ILE A 55 19.43 5.81 -13.72
C ILE A 55 20.79 6.38 -14.13
N ASN A 56 20.85 7.69 -14.37
CA ASN A 56 22.12 8.35 -14.66
C ASN A 56 22.87 8.65 -13.36
N ALA A 57 24.21 8.66 -13.40
CA ALA A 57 25.04 8.92 -12.22
C ALA A 57 24.77 10.29 -11.56
N SER A 58 24.29 11.27 -12.32
CA SER A 58 23.92 12.60 -11.82
C SER A 58 22.47 12.69 -11.33
N GLN A 59 21.66 11.65 -11.53
CA GLN A 59 20.22 11.70 -11.21
C GLN A 59 19.97 11.62 -9.71
N ILE A 60 20.73 10.78 -9.00
CA ILE A 60 20.62 10.59 -7.56
C ILE A 60 21.94 11.07 -6.94
N PRO A 61 21.99 12.28 -6.37
CA PRO A 61 23.18 12.76 -5.68
C PRO A 61 23.54 11.88 -4.47
N ILE A 62 24.82 11.90 -4.08
CA ILE A 62 25.29 11.13 -2.91
C ILE A 62 24.59 11.63 -1.65
N GLY A 63 23.99 10.71 -0.89
CA GLY A 63 23.24 11.02 0.34
C GLY A 63 21.76 11.31 0.12
N GLU A 64 21.29 11.34 -1.14
CA GLU A 64 19.89 11.56 -1.47
C GLU A 64 19.13 10.25 -1.69
N THR A 65 17.81 10.32 -1.51
CA THR A 65 16.88 9.20 -1.71
C THR A 65 16.03 9.42 -2.97
N TRP A 66 15.79 8.33 -3.70
CA TRP A 66 14.91 8.34 -4.87
C TRP A 66 13.99 7.12 -4.90
N THR A 67 12.70 7.33 -5.14
CA THR A 67 11.70 6.26 -5.20
C THR A 67 11.17 6.10 -6.63
N PHE A 68 11.22 4.86 -7.15
CA PHE A 68 10.60 4.50 -8.43
C PHE A 68 9.30 3.74 -8.17
N ILE A 69 8.18 4.26 -8.67
CA ILE A 69 6.84 3.73 -8.41
C ILE A 69 6.31 3.09 -9.68
N TYR A 70 5.99 1.80 -9.60
CA TYR A 70 5.46 1.02 -10.71
C TYR A 70 4.01 0.64 -10.46
N GLN A 71 3.15 0.82 -11.47
CA GLN A 71 1.79 0.30 -11.42
C GLN A 71 1.81 -1.19 -11.76
N LEU A 72 1.37 -2.02 -10.82
CA LEU A 72 1.37 -3.48 -10.92
C LEU A 72 -0.06 -4.02 -11.03
N ASN A 73 -0.21 -5.15 -11.72
CA ASN A 73 -1.48 -5.83 -11.86
C ASN A 73 -1.67 -6.85 -10.74
N LYS A 74 -2.86 -6.86 -10.13
CA LYS A 74 -3.24 -7.83 -9.10
C LYS A 74 -3.11 -9.26 -9.64
N GLY A 75 -2.56 -10.16 -8.81
CA GLY A 75 -2.39 -11.58 -9.14
C GLY A 75 -1.19 -11.90 -10.05
N SER A 76 -0.39 -10.90 -10.40
CA SER A 76 0.85 -11.09 -11.16
C SER A 76 2.06 -11.20 -10.24
N ARG A 77 3.14 -11.85 -10.73
CA ARG A 77 4.43 -11.95 -10.05
C ARG A 77 5.46 -11.10 -10.79
N TYR A 78 6.25 -10.34 -10.03
CA TYR A 78 7.26 -9.44 -10.56
C TYR A 78 8.60 -9.74 -9.91
N HIS A 79 9.67 -9.52 -10.66
CA HIS A 79 11.04 -9.65 -10.19
C HIS A 79 11.77 -8.34 -10.42
N ILE A 80 12.50 -7.86 -9.42
CA ILE A 80 13.31 -6.67 -9.52
C ILE A 80 14.77 -7.09 -9.62
N TYR A 81 15.47 -6.48 -10.56
CA TYR A 81 16.90 -6.67 -10.77
C TYR A 81 17.58 -5.31 -10.74
N PHE A 82 18.65 -5.21 -9.94
CA PHE A 82 19.51 -4.05 -9.93
C PHE A 82 20.80 -4.39 -10.68
N MET A 83 21.22 -3.49 -11.58
CA MET A 83 22.41 -3.69 -12.41
C MET A 83 23.23 -2.40 -12.46
N GLY A 84 24.53 -2.51 -12.22
CA GLY A 84 25.50 -1.42 -12.32
C GLY A 84 26.68 -1.56 -11.36
N ASP A 85 27.68 -0.70 -11.51
CA ASP A 85 28.91 -0.77 -10.71
C ASP A 85 28.71 -0.33 -9.25
N TRP A 86 27.57 0.30 -8.95
CA TRP A 86 27.22 0.86 -7.64
C TRP A 86 26.48 -0.13 -6.74
N ILE A 87 26.13 -1.32 -7.25
CA ILE A 87 25.45 -2.37 -6.48
C ILE A 87 26.33 -2.87 -5.34
N GLY A 88 25.77 -2.89 -4.13
CA GLY A 88 26.41 -3.48 -2.93
C GLY A 88 27.60 -2.72 -2.37
N THR A 89 27.92 -1.53 -2.88
CA THR A 89 29.08 -0.75 -2.43
C THR A 89 28.73 0.64 -1.91
N LYS A 90 27.86 1.36 -2.62
CA LYS A 90 27.58 2.79 -2.36
C LYS A 90 26.10 3.10 -2.16
N THR A 91 25.24 2.10 -2.27
CA THR A 91 23.80 2.31 -2.30
C THR A 91 23.11 1.17 -1.56
N ASP A 92 22.11 1.55 -0.78
CA ASP A 92 21.18 0.68 -0.08
C ASP A 92 19.85 0.62 -0.84
N TYR A 93 19.13 -0.50 -0.73
CA TYR A 93 17.96 -0.77 -1.56
C TYR A 93 16.80 -1.33 -0.74
N ASP A 94 15.64 -0.70 -0.91
CA ASP A 94 14.35 -1.20 -0.41
C ASP A 94 13.44 -1.53 -1.61
N VAL A 95 12.73 -2.66 -1.55
CA VAL A 95 11.78 -3.15 -2.57
C VAL A 95 10.44 -3.50 -1.94
#